data_AF-A0A7S2D9D6-F1
#
_entry.id   AF-A0A7S2D9D6-F1
#
_cell.length_a   1.000
_cell.length_b   1.000
_cell.length_c   1.000
_cell.angle_alpha   90.00
_cell.angle_beta   90.00
_cell.angle_gamma   90.00
#
_symmetry.space_group_name_H-M   'P 1'
#
loop_
_entity.id
_entity.type
_entity.pdbx_description
1 polymer ?
#
loop_
_entity_poly.entity_id
_entity_poly.type
_entity_poly.pdbx_seq_one_letter_code
_entity_poly.pdbx_strand_id
1 'polypeptide(L)'
;MAAILASTPLVAGHGSVVRPPPRNAIDHDIAPWNGTVPVSVTAGVAFDPWCPVPNASAPLSVMGRYSGVNGQACFWFNSGCSIGCAECDGVTRGPIPSVPCDGSPRMCARKVQSTRCPGAKPAPTLPREARTVNTGTPDGAVDDFYQFSPWRAPGSAGIFDACGVAGGWNGAGSNTSVFGINYRKTPHAEAGDLGSKLPKRPTGTVWTA
;
A
#
# COMPACT_ATOMS: atom_id res chain seq x y z
N MET A 1 47.38 -10.46 14.56
CA MET A 1 46.31 -9.92 13.70
C MET A 1 45.05 -10.70 13.99
N ALA A 2 44.09 -10.10 14.71
CA ALA A 2 42.80 -10.72 14.99
C ALA A 2 41.83 -10.40 13.84
N ALA A 3 41.38 -11.41 13.12
CA ALA A 3 40.39 -11.28 12.08
C ALA A 3 39.01 -11.02 12.72
N ILE A 4 38.46 -9.84 12.49
CA ILE A 4 37.09 -9.51 12.88
C ILE A 4 36.17 -10.27 11.92
N LEU A 5 35.61 -11.39 12.37
CA LEU A 5 34.47 -12.03 11.69
C LEU A 5 33.28 -11.07 11.80
N ALA A 6 33.03 -10.31 10.74
CA ALA A 6 31.79 -9.60 10.57
C ALA A 6 30.67 -10.65 10.38
N SER A 7 29.92 -10.93 11.44
CA SER A 7 28.69 -11.69 11.36
C SER A 7 27.70 -10.90 10.50
N THR A 8 27.54 -11.27 9.23
CA THR A 8 26.43 -10.78 8.42
C THR A 8 25.15 -11.36 9.01
N PRO A 9 24.24 -10.54 9.59
CA PRO A 9 23.00 -11.07 10.11
C PRO A 9 22.22 -11.69 8.94
N LEU A 10 21.94 -12.99 9.03
CA LEU A 10 20.91 -13.62 8.20
C LEU A 10 19.59 -12.88 8.48
N VAL A 11 19.13 -12.10 7.52
CA VAL A 11 17.81 -11.48 7.58
C VAL A 11 16.80 -12.60 7.34
N ALA A 12 16.34 -13.26 8.41
CA ALA A 12 15.14 -14.06 8.36
C ALA A 12 14.00 -13.12 7.91
N GLY A 13 13.50 -13.31 6.68
CA GLY A 13 12.80 -12.32 5.84
C GLY A 13 11.54 -11.63 6.39
N HIS A 14 11.16 -11.84 7.64
CA HIS A 14 10.06 -11.17 8.32
C HIS A 14 10.51 -9.77 8.77
N GLY A 15 10.68 -8.84 7.82
CA GLY A 15 11.00 -7.44 8.13
C GLY A 15 11.88 -6.72 7.10
N SER A 16 12.34 -7.39 6.04
CA SER A 16 13.17 -6.78 4.99
C SER A 16 12.49 -5.60 4.27
N VAL A 17 11.16 -5.51 4.36
CA VAL A 17 10.36 -4.42 3.78
C VAL A 17 10.44 -3.13 4.61
N VAL A 18 10.78 -3.25 5.91
CA VAL A 18 10.80 -2.13 6.87
C VAL A 18 12.17 -1.90 7.50
N ARG A 19 13.08 -2.87 7.42
CA ARG A 19 14.45 -2.79 7.91
C ARG A 19 15.44 -3.35 6.87
N PRO A 20 16.37 -2.53 6.36
CA PRO A 20 16.55 -1.10 6.66
C PRO A 20 15.31 -0.26 6.24
N PRO A 21 15.15 0.97 6.79
CA PRO A 21 14.04 1.83 6.40
C PRO A 21 14.00 2.00 4.87
N PRO A 22 12.81 1.94 4.26
CA PRO A 22 12.68 2.12 2.83
C PRO A 22 13.03 3.56 2.43
N ARG A 23 13.30 3.78 1.14
CA ARG A 23 13.48 5.14 0.59
C ARG A 23 12.34 6.07 1.01
N ASN A 24 11.11 5.55 0.94
CA ASN A 24 9.86 6.23 1.24
C ASN A 24 9.68 6.64 2.71
N ALA A 25 10.53 6.17 3.63
CA ALA A 25 10.56 6.64 5.01
C ALA A 25 11.26 8.01 5.15
N ILE A 26 10.99 8.92 4.21
CA ILE A 26 11.67 10.23 4.13
C ILE A 26 11.40 11.09 5.37
N ASP A 27 10.21 10.99 5.95
CA ASP A 27 9.81 11.78 7.12
C ASP A 27 10.36 11.28 8.46
N HIS A 28 11.20 10.25 8.47
CA HIS A 28 11.74 9.66 9.69
C HIS A 28 12.54 10.61 10.59
N ASP A 29 13.02 11.74 10.08
CA ASP A 29 13.90 12.69 10.76
C ASP A 29 13.17 13.93 11.29
N ILE A 30 11.90 14.10 10.93
CA ILE A 30 11.07 15.23 11.35
C ILE A 30 10.01 14.83 12.37
N ALA A 31 9.61 15.76 13.22
CA ALA A 31 8.53 15.54 14.17
C ALA A 31 7.16 15.44 13.45
N PRO A 32 6.23 14.59 13.91
CA PRO A 32 6.38 13.72 15.08
C PRO A 32 7.11 12.38 14.80
N TRP A 33 7.35 12.02 13.55
CA TRP A 33 7.83 10.69 13.13
C TRP A 33 9.24 10.32 13.60
N ASN A 34 10.09 11.29 13.93
CA ASN A 34 11.40 11.06 14.53
C ASN A 34 11.37 10.58 16.00
N GLY A 35 10.18 10.37 16.56
CA GLY A 35 9.97 9.92 17.93
C GLY A 35 9.39 8.51 18.08
N THR A 36 8.88 8.26 19.28
CA THR A 36 8.04 7.09 19.57
C THR A 36 6.64 7.33 19.04
N VAL A 37 6.00 6.29 18.50
CA VAL A 37 4.62 6.40 18.00
C VAL A 37 3.69 6.83 19.14
N PRO A 38 2.90 7.91 18.98
CA PRO A 38 2.08 8.43 20.06
C PRO A 38 1.01 7.43 20.50
N VAL A 39 0.83 7.33 21.82
CA VAL A 39 -0.12 6.45 22.46
C VAL A 39 -1.34 7.27 22.83
N SER A 40 -2.42 7.21 22.05
CA SER A 40 -3.71 7.73 22.51
C SER A 40 -4.69 6.59 22.72
N VAL A 41 -4.88 6.26 24.01
CA VAL A 41 -5.83 5.28 24.54
C VAL A 41 -7.29 5.76 24.43
N THR A 42 -7.49 7.05 24.13
CA THR A 42 -8.81 7.71 24.06
C THR A 42 -9.16 8.26 22.68
N ALA A 43 -8.21 8.32 21.75
CA ALA A 43 -8.46 8.82 20.38
C ALA A 43 -8.30 7.74 19.30
N GLY A 44 -8.24 6.46 19.71
CA GLY A 44 -8.17 5.29 18.82
C GLY A 44 -7.30 5.55 17.60
N VAL A 45 -5.98 5.73 17.79
CA VAL A 45 -5.03 6.18 16.76
C VAL A 45 -5.74 7.01 15.69
N ALA A 46 -5.94 8.30 15.95
CA ALA A 46 -6.28 9.22 14.87
C ALA A 46 -5.38 8.83 13.71
N PHE A 47 -5.99 8.55 12.55
CA PHE A 47 -5.39 8.05 11.30
C PHE A 47 -4.33 9.03 10.74
N ASP A 48 -3.54 9.66 11.59
CA ASP A 48 -2.28 10.27 11.26
C ASP A 48 -1.39 9.17 10.65
N PRO A 49 -0.77 9.44 9.51
CA PRO A 49 -0.08 8.44 8.71
C PRO A 49 1.20 7.97 9.40
N TRP A 50 1.07 7.03 10.32
CA TRP A 50 2.18 6.38 10.98
C TRP A 50 2.46 5.04 10.35
N CYS A 51 3.74 4.78 10.10
CA CYS A 51 4.26 3.49 9.74
C CYS A 51 5.07 2.91 10.90
N PRO A 52 4.39 2.37 11.92
CA PRO A 52 5.06 1.83 13.08
C PRO A 52 5.95 0.65 12.69
N VAL A 53 7.16 0.61 13.24
CA VAL A 53 8.01 -0.58 13.20
C VAL A 53 8.32 -1.08 14.61
N PRO A 54 8.39 -2.40 14.85
CA PRO A 54 8.78 -2.93 16.14
C PRO A 54 10.15 -2.40 16.58
N ASN A 55 10.25 -1.95 17.83
CA ASN A 55 11.50 -1.49 18.42
C ASN A 55 11.54 -1.86 19.90
N ALA A 56 12.36 -2.86 20.28
CA ALA A 56 12.46 -3.34 21.66
C ALA A 56 12.93 -2.26 22.66
N SER A 57 13.66 -1.26 22.20
CA SER A 57 14.14 -0.14 23.03
C SER A 57 13.11 0.98 23.17
N ALA A 58 12.03 0.98 22.38
CA ALA A 58 10.97 1.97 22.52
C ALA A 58 10.18 1.74 23.82
N PRO A 59 9.64 2.80 24.45
CA PRO A 59 8.75 2.67 25.59
C PRO A 59 7.59 1.69 25.32
N LEU A 60 7.18 0.93 26.35
CA LEU A 60 6.02 0.05 26.24
C LEU A 60 4.74 0.89 26.18
N SER A 61 3.94 0.66 25.15
CA SER A 61 2.60 1.22 25.01
C SER A 61 1.54 0.11 25.02
N VAL A 62 0.26 0.49 25.04
CA VAL A 62 -0.86 -0.46 24.88
C VAL A 62 -0.84 -1.18 23.52
N MET A 63 -0.18 -0.62 22.50
CA MET A 63 -0.02 -1.28 21.20
C MET A 63 1.22 -2.19 21.17
N GLY A 64 2.13 -2.05 22.14
CA GLY A 64 3.45 -2.69 22.15
C GLY A 64 4.58 -1.65 22.09
N ARG A 65 5.78 -2.09 21.69
CA ARG A 65 6.97 -1.23 21.59
C ARG A 65 7.24 -0.90 20.13
N TYR A 66 6.88 0.31 19.69
CA TYR A 66 6.99 0.75 18.31
C TYR A 66 7.74 2.06 18.15
N SER A 67 8.40 2.20 17.01
CA SER A 67 9.11 3.41 16.59
C SER A 67 8.49 4.00 15.34
N GLY A 68 8.56 5.33 15.23
CA GLY A 68 8.12 6.11 14.07
C GLY A 68 9.13 6.19 12.93
N VAL A 69 10.29 5.53 13.02
CA VAL A 69 11.42 5.67 12.07
C VAL A 69 11.10 5.34 10.60
N ASN A 70 9.93 4.76 10.31
CA ASN A 70 9.45 4.60 8.94
C ASN A 70 8.59 5.76 8.43
N GLY A 71 8.38 6.80 9.24
CA GLY A 71 7.60 7.97 8.87
C GLY A 71 6.22 7.60 8.34
N GLN A 72 5.98 8.01 7.09
CA GLN A 72 4.77 7.73 6.33
C GLN A 72 4.99 6.68 5.21
N ALA A 73 6.02 5.85 5.28
CA ALA A 73 6.44 4.98 4.15
C ALA A 73 5.35 4.07 3.54
N CYS A 74 4.45 3.55 4.35
CA CYS A 74 3.31 2.71 3.96
C CYS A 74 2.23 3.46 3.19
N PHE A 75 2.25 4.79 3.24
CA PHE A 75 1.35 5.64 2.48
C PHE A 75 1.90 5.94 1.08
N TRP A 76 2.98 5.27 0.66
CA TRP A 76 3.47 5.27 -0.70
C TRP A 76 3.04 4.00 -1.42
N PHE A 77 1.98 4.11 -2.23
CA PHE A 77 1.42 2.97 -2.96
C PHE A 77 0.82 3.44 -4.29
N ASN A 78 0.25 2.54 -5.08
CA ASN A 78 -0.50 2.89 -6.28
C ASN A 78 -1.96 2.48 -6.06
N SER A 79 -2.86 3.45 -5.99
CA SER A 79 -4.31 3.22 -5.95
C SER A 79 -4.93 3.43 -7.33
N GLY A 80 -6.09 2.82 -7.57
CA GLY A 80 -6.81 3.00 -8.82
C GLY A 80 -6.25 2.25 -10.04
N CYS A 81 -5.36 1.30 -9.81
CA CYS A 81 -4.74 0.53 -10.88
C CYS A 81 -5.47 -0.80 -11.04
N SER A 82 -6.45 -0.83 -11.92
CA SER A 82 -7.25 -2.03 -12.17
C SER A 82 -6.55 -3.02 -13.09
N ILE A 83 -6.67 -4.31 -12.79
CA ILE A 83 -6.03 -5.39 -13.57
C ILE A 83 -6.56 -5.41 -15.01
N GLY A 84 -5.67 -5.66 -15.97
CA GLY A 84 -6.02 -5.69 -17.39
C GLY A 84 -6.19 -4.31 -18.01
N CYS A 85 -6.06 -3.24 -17.24
CA CYS A 85 -5.94 -1.88 -17.78
C CYS A 85 -4.48 -1.64 -18.17
N ALA A 86 -4.27 -1.09 -19.37
CA ALA A 86 -2.93 -0.71 -19.84
C ALA A 86 -2.33 0.41 -18.98
N GLU A 87 -3.18 1.33 -18.51
CA GLU A 87 -2.79 2.49 -17.71
C GLU A 87 -3.57 2.54 -16.40
N CYS A 88 -2.93 3.09 -15.37
CA CYS A 88 -3.57 3.38 -14.10
C CYS A 88 -4.22 4.77 -14.17
N ASP A 89 -5.50 4.87 -13.83
CA ASP A 89 -6.23 6.14 -13.89
C ASP A 89 -6.43 6.78 -12.50
N GLY A 90 -6.01 6.08 -11.44
CA GLY A 90 -6.11 6.53 -10.06
C GLY A 90 -7.52 6.37 -9.50
N VAL A 91 -8.55 6.52 -10.33
CA VAL A 91 -9.95 6.58 -9.92
C VAL A 91 -10.69 5.24 -9.96
N THR A 92 -10.24 4.27 -10.73
CA THR A 92 -10.96 3.02 -10.97
C THR A 92 -10.50 1.94 -10.00
N ARG A 93 -11.42 1.51 -9.14
CA ARG A 93 -11.20 0.43 -8.18
C ARG A 93 -12.12 -0.77 -8.43
N GLY A 94 -11.69 -1.92 -7.93
CA GLY A 94 -12.51 -3.13 -7.80
C GLY A 94 -13.72 -2.91 -6.88
N PRO A 95 -14.71 -3.81 -6.90
CA PRO A 95 -15.93 -3.62 -6.12
C PRO A 95 -15.68 -3.91 -4.65
N ILE A 96 -16.40 -3.19 -3.77
CA ILE A 96 -16.30 -3.35 -2.32
C ILE A 96 -17.51 -4.18 -1.86
N PRO A 97 -17.33 -5.29 -1.13
CA PRO A 97 -18.44 -6.17 -0.71
C PRO A 97 -19.57 -5.45 0.03
N SER A 98 -19.27 -4.36 0.72
CA SER A 98 -20.24 -3.56 1.49
C SER A 98 -20.89 -2.42 0.71
N VAL A 99 -20.55 -2.22 -0.56
CA VAL A 99 -21.10 -1.12 -1.38
C VAL A 99 -21.94 -1.70 -2.52
N PRO A 100 -23.27 -1.48 -2.50
CA PRO A 100 -24.16 -1.96 -3.54
C PRO A 100 -23.76 -1.45 -4.93
N CYS A 101 -23.92 -2.31 -5.93
CA CYS A 101 -23.81 -1.96 -7.35
C CYS A 101 -25.08 -1.20 -7.83
N ASP A 102 -25.35 -0.03 -7.26
CA ASP A 102 -26.55 0.78 -7.50
C ASP A 102 -26.52 1.63 -8.79
N GLY A 103 -25.62 1.31 -9.72
CA GLY A 103 -25.42 2.08 -10.94
C GLY A 103 -24.40 3.21 -10.81
N SER A 104 -23.81 3.45 -9.63
CA SER A 104 -22.65 4.33 -9.50
C SER A 104 -21.41 3.73 -10.20
N PRO A 105 -20.86 4.38 -11.26
CA PRO A 105 -19.82 3.83 -12.12
C PRO A 105 -18.41 3.96 -11.51
N ARG A 106 -18.29 4.04 -10.19
CA ARG A 106 -16.98 4.13 -9.50
C ARG A 106 -16.72 2.93 -8.59
N MET A 107 -17.77 2.19 -8.23
CA MET A 107 -17.74 1.15 -7.21
C MET A 107 -18.15 -0.23 -7.72
N CYS A 108 -18.83 -0.28 -8.88
CA CYS A 108 -19.29 -1.54 -9.45
C CYS A 108 -18.37 -2.00 -10.60
N ALA A 109 -17.28 -2.70 -10.27
CA ALA A 109 -16.23 -3.07 -11.21
C ALA A 109 -16.71 -3.73 -12.52
N ARG A 110 -17.84 -4.45 -12.51
CA ARG A 110 -18.37 -5.14 -13.69
C ARG A 110 -18.67 -4.22 -14.88
N LYS A 111 -19.18 -3.00 -14.63
CA LYS A 111 -19.45 -2.01 -15.69
C LYS A 111 -18.31 -1.00 -15.89
N VAL A 112 -17.54 -0.73 -14.84
CA VAL A 112 -16.48 0.30 -14.87
C VAL A 112 -15.28 -0.20 -15.64
N GLN A 113 -14.91 -1.46 -15.47
CA GLN A 113 -13.72 -2.02 -16.11
C GLN A 113 -13.89 -2.15 -17.63
N SER A 114 -15.07 -2.55 -18.12
CA SER A 114 -15.35 -2.58 -19.57
C SER A 114 -15.43 -1.20 -20.21
N THR A 115 -15.78 -0.16 -19.44
CA THR A 115 -15.98 1.21 -19.96
C THR A 115 -14.72 2.07 -19.86
N ARG A 116 -13.95 1.95 -18.76
CA ARG A 116 -12.70 2.71 -18.55
C ARG A 116 -11.44 1.96 -18.99
N CYS A 117 -11.50 0.63 -19.09
CA CYS A 117 -10.40 -0.19 -19.58
C CYS A 117 -10.87 -1.03 -20.78
N PRO A 118 -11.17 -0.38 -21.93
CA PRO A 118 -11.57 -1.10 -23.13
C PRO A 118 -10.45 -2.06 -23.56
N GLY A 119 -10.68 -3.36 -23.40
CA GLY A 119 -9.69 -4.42 -23.63
C GLY A 119 -9.29 -5.22 -22.39
N ALA A 120 -9.64 -4.76 -21.19
CA ALA A 120 -9.52 -5.56 -19.98
C ALA A 120 -10.43 -6.79 -20.09
N LYS A 121 -9.83 -7.97 -20.33
CA LYS A 121 -10.53 -9.26 -20.28
C LYS A 121 -9.89 -10.15 -19.22
N PRO A 122 -10.30 -10.05 -17.95
CA PRO A 122 -9.82 -10.94 -16.91
C PRO A 122 -10.97 -11.89 -16.58
N ALA A 123 -11.31 -12.81 -17.48
CA ALA A 123 -12.03 -13.98 -17.02
C ALA A 123 -11.16 -14.63 -15.92
N PRO A 124 -11.73 -15.11 -14.79
CA PRO A 124 -10.96 -15.78 -13.77
C PRO A 124 -10.06 -16.87 -14.39
N THR A 125 -8.75 -16.70 -14.29
CA THR A 125 -7.76 -17.64 -14.83
C THR A 125 -7.36 -18.70 -13.81
N LEU A 126 -7.59 -18.43 -12.51
CA LEU A 126 -7.35 -19.43 -11.48
C LEU A 126 -8.49 -20.45 -11.41
N PRO A 127 -8.16 -21.75 -11.35
CA PRO A 127 -9.16 -22.79 -11.19
C PRO A 127 -9.86 -22.64 -9.84
N ARG A 128 -11.11 -23.11 -9.75
CA ARG A 128 -12.00 -22.82 -8.62
C ARG A 128 -11.41 -23.27 -7.28
N GLU A 129 -10.71 -24.39 -7.27
CA GLU A 129 -10.04 -25.01 -6.14
C GLU A 129 -8.82 -24.22 -5.63
N ALA A 130 -8.22 -23.34 -6.44
CA ALA A 130 -7.07 -22.52 -6.05
C ALA A 130 -7.48 -21.13 -5.48
N ARG A 131 -8.78 -20.84 -5.44
CA ARG A 131 -9.29 -19.53 -4.99
C ARG A 131 -9.40 -19.52 -3.47
N THR A 132 -9.01 -18.40 -2.86
CA THR A 132 -9.00 -18.23 -1.39
C THR A 132 -10.12 -17.33 -0.86
N VAL A 133 -10.81 -16.62 -1.76
CA VAL A 133 -11.89 -15.68 -1.42
C VAL A 133 -13.08 -15.90 -2.35
N ASN A 134 -14.29 -15.71 -1.82
CA ASN A 134 -15.54 -15.79 -2.57
C ASN A 134 -15.73 -17.10 -3.36
N THR A 135 -15.29 -18.20 -2.75
CA THR A 135 -15.24 -19.53 -3.38
C THR A 135 -16.63 -20.12 -3.61
N GLY A 136 -17.64 -19.72 -2.83
CA GLY A 136 -19.02 -20.18 -2.99
C GLY A 136 -19.80 -19.52 -4.14
N THR A 137 -19.34 -18.36 -4.61
CA THR A 137 -20.08 -17.56 -5.59
C THR A 137 -19.80 -18.02 -7.03
N PRO A 138 -20.84 -18.27 -7.86
CA PRO A 138 -20.65 -18.58 -9.27
C PRO A 138 -19.95 -17.45 -10.03
N ASP A 139 -19.19 -17.81 -11.05
CA ASP A 139 -18.41 -16.84 -11.82
C ASP A 139 -19.34 -15.84 -12.52
N GLY A 140 -19.13 -14.55 -12.27
CA GLY A 140 -19.94 -13.46 -12.83
C GLY A 140 -21.33 -13.27 -12.21
N ALA A 141 -21.60 -13.90 -11.06
CA ALA A 141 -22.76 -13.58 -10.24
C ALA A 141 -22.71 -12.13 -9.71
N VAL A 142 -23.85 -11.62 -9.23
CA VAL A 142 -23.97 -10.22 -8.75
C VAL A 142 -23.07 -9.97 -7.53
N ASP A 143 -22.89 -11.00 -6.70
CA ASP A 143 -22.03 -11.05 -5.52
C ASP A 143 -20.60 -11.52 -5.85
N ASP A 144 -20.22 -11.63 -7.14
CA ASP A 144 -18.85 -11.98 -7.53
C ASP A 144 -17.89 -10.77 -7.39
N PHE A 145 -17.66 -10.32 -6.16
CA PHE A 145 -16.88 -9.11 -5.88
C PHE A 145 -15.39 -9.23 -6.30
N TYR A 146 -14.84 -10.43 -6.30
CA TYR A 146 -13.40 -10.61 -6.51
C TYR A 146 -13.05 -11.11 -7.90
N GLN A 147 -14.02 -11.15 -8.83
CA GLN A 147 -13.83 -11.65 -10.19
C GLN A 147 -12.57 -11.10 -10.87
N PHE A 148 -12.31 -9.80 -10.69
CA PHE A 148 -11.20 -9.07 -11.31
C PHE A 148 -10.04 -8.76 -10.35
N SER A 149 -10.04 -9.36 -9.16
CA SER A 149 -8.95 -9.20 -8.21
C SER A 149 -7.80 -10.17 -8.53
N PRO A 150 -6.54 -9.85 -8.11
CA PRO A 150 -5.38 -10.69 -8.42
C PRO A 150 -5.51 -12.13 -7.90
N TRP A 151 -6.28 -12.32 -6.84
CA TRP A 151 -6.55 -13.62 -6.19
C TRP A 151 -7.47 -14.56 -7.00
N ARG A 152 -8.04 -14.09 -8.12
CA ARG A 152 -8.89 -14.90 -9.03
C ARG A 152 -8.51 -14.78 -10.50
N ALA A 153 -8.04 -13.60 -10.90
CA ALA A 153 -7.57 -13.33 -12.25
C ALA A 153 -6.20 -12.64 -12.18
N PRO A 154 -5.11 -13.39 -11.89
CA PRO A 154 -3.75 -12.89 -12.04
C PRO A 154 -3.55 -12.25 -13.42
N GLY A 155 -2.89 -11.10 -13.44
CA GLY A 155 -2.61 -10.34 -14.65
C GLY A 155 -1.73 -9.15 -14.33
N SER A 156 -1.51 -8.29 -15.32
CA SER A 156 -0.80 -7.02 -15.15
C SER A 156 -1.78 -5.87 -14.94
N ALA A 157 -1.39 -4.90 -14.12
CA ALA A 157 -1.98 -3.57 -14.10
C ALA A 157 -0.87 -2.57 -14.37
N GLY A 158 -1.17 -1.49 -15.09
CA GLY A 158 -0.30 -0.31 -15.08
C GLY A 158 -0.12 0.21 -13.64
N ILE A 159 0.96 0.95 -13.40
CA ILE A 159 1.20 1.64 -12.13
C ILE A 159 1.67 3.06 -12.43
N PHE A 160 1.45 4.00 -11.51
CA PHE A 160 1.98 5.35 -11.67
C PHE A 160 3.49 5.41 -11.45
N ASP A 161 3.94 4.74 -10.39
CA ASP A 161 5.34 4.77 -10.00
C ASP A 161 5.75 3.45 -9.34
N ALA A 162 6.90 2.92 -9.73
CA ALA A 162 7.43 1.67 -9.17
C ALA A 162 7.77 1.78 -7.67
N CYS A 163 8.02 2.99 -7.16
CA CYS A 163 8.24 3.27 -5.75
C CYS A 163 7.00 3.85 -5.05
N GLY A 164 5.82 3.80 -5.71
CA GLY A 164 4.56 4.30 -5.19
C GLY A 164 4.38 5.81 -5.30
N VAL A 165 3.16 6.26 -5.00
CA VAL A 165 2.76 7.67 -4.96
C VAL A 165 2.39 8.02 -3.52
N ALA A 166 2.81 9.18 -3.03
CA ALA A 166 2.41 9.66 -1.70
C ALA A 166 0.88 9.78 -1.60
N GLY A 167 0.28 9.07 -0.65
CA GLY A 167 -1.18 8.97 -0.49
C GLY A 167 -1.85 8.02 -1.50
N GLY A 168 -1.08 7.36 -2.35
CA GLY A 168 -1.60 6.38 -3.30
C GLY A 168 -2.25 6.95 -4.56
N TRP A 169 -2.26 8.27 -4.72
CA TRP A 169 -3.16 8.94 -5.66
C TRP A 169 -2.51 10.16 -6.31
N ASN A 170 -2.66 10.31 -7.63
CA ASN A 170 -1.98 11.36 -8.43
C ASN A 170 -2.80 12.64 -8.68
N GLY A 171 -3.93 12.84 -7.98
CA GLY A 171 -4.69 14.09 -8.00
C GLY A 171 -6.00 14.09 -8.81
N ALA A 172 -6.40 12.99 -9.44
CA ALA A 172 -7.63 12.92 -10.26
C ALA A 172 -8.97 12.77 -9.49
N GLY A 173 -9.19 13.51 -8.38
CA GLY A 173 -10.54 13.64 -7.78
C GLY A 173 -10.73 13.27 -6.30
N SER A 174 -11.41 14.20 -5.63
CA SER A 174 -11.92 14.27 -4.24
C SER A 174 -10.94 14.21 -3.07
N ASN A 175 -10.80 15.39 -2.44
CA ASN A 175 -10.28 15.73 -1.11
C ASN A 175 -10.95 14.99 0.08
N THR A 176 -11.60 13.85 -0.13
CA THR A 176 -12.35 13.15 0.91
C THR A 176 -11.57 11.93 1.42
N SER A 177 -10.89 12.21 2.51
CA SER A 177 -10.06 11.40 3.40
C SER A 177 -10.73 10.17 4.02
N VAL A 178 -11.23 9.21 3.23
CA VAL A 178 -12.03 8.12 3.85
C VAL A 178 -11.28 6.79 4.03
N PHE A 179 -10.25 6.44 3.25
CA PHE A 179 -9.59 5.12 3.42
C PHE A 179 -8.12 5.09 3.00
N GLY A 180 -7.18 5.13 3.96
CA GLY A 180 -5.76 4.75 3.73
C GLY A 180 -4.92 5.65 2.80
N ILE A 181 -5.49 6.72 2.25
CA ILE A 181 -4.86 7.65 1.28
C ILE A 181 -4.33 8.96 1.90
N ASN A 182 -4.33 9.06 3.24
CA ASN A 182 -4.05 10.31 3.94
C ASN A 182 -2.54 10.52 4.14
N TYR A 183 -1.81 10.96 3.12
CA TYR A 183 -0.44 11.44 3.30
C TYR A 183 -0.45 12.86 3.89
N ARG A 184 0.22 13.05 5.02
CA ARG A 184 0.36 14.35 5.66
C ARG A 184 1.50 15.10 4.99
N LYS A 185 1.21 16.26 4.41
CA LYS A 185 2.24 17.12 3.84
C LYS A 185 3.34 17.42 4.86
N THR A 186 4.58 17.27 4.43
CA THR A 186 5.79 17.60 5.19
C THR A 186 6.70 18.49 4.35
N PRO A 187 7.83 18.97 4.91
CA PRO A 187 8.85 19.61 4.09
C PRO A 187 9.48 18.70 3.02
N HIS A 188 9.33 17.37 3.13
CA HIS A 188 9.96 16.40 2.23
C HIS A 188 9.06 15.95 1.08
N ALA A 189 7.74 15.90 1.28
CA ALA A 189 6.78 15.52 0.24
C ALA A 189 5.33 15.93 0.57
N GLU A 190 4.47 15.87 -0.43
CA GLU A 190 3.03 15.98 -0.32
C GLU A 190 2.28 14.90 -1.13
N ALA A 191 0.98 14.74 -0.88
CA ALA A 191 0.17 13.75 -1.58
C ALA A 191 0.24 13.97 -3.11
N GLY A 192 0.47 12.89 -3.86
CA GLY A 192 0.69 12.92 -5.31
C GLY A 192 2.16 12.86 -5.74
N ASP A 193 3.11 13.10 -4.84
CA ASP A 193 4.53 12.99 -5.17
C ASP A 193 4.92 11.55 -5.55
N LEU A 194 5.81 11.43 -6.54
CA LEU A 194 6.28 10.13 -7.05
C LEU A 194 7.48 9.63 -6.27
N GLY A 195 7.39 8.40 -5.75
CA GLY A 195 8.44 7.78 -4.93
C GLY A 195 9.78 7.63 -5.67
N SER A 196 9.75 7.42 -6.99
CA SER A 196 10.97 7.31 -7.81
C SER A 196 11.77 8.61 -7.87
N LYS A 197 11.14 9.76 -7.57
CA LYS A 197 11.78 11.08 -7.54
C LYS A 197 12.39 11.40 -6.18
N LEU A 198 12.11 10.61 -5.15
CA LEU A 198 12.69 10.79 -3.83
C LEU A 198 14.21 10.59 -3.85
N PRO A 199 14.95 11.36 -3.05
CA PRO A 199 16.39 11.20 -2.94
C PRO A 199 16.75 9.77 -2.51
N LYS A 200 17.88 9.26 -3.01
CA LYS A 200 18.42 7.98 -2.52
C LYS A 200 18.75 8.15 -1.04
N ARG A 201 18.32 7.21 -0.22
CA ARG A 201 18.69 7.16 1.20
C ARG A 201 19.83 6.17 1.43
N PRO A 202 20.84 6.51 2.24
CA PRO A 202 21.81 5.54 2.70
C PRO A 202 21.10 4.59 3.67
N THR A 203 20.68 3.43 3.20
CA THR A 203 20.02 2.40 4.02
C THR A 203 21.01 1.63 4.90
N GLY A 204 22.32 1.82 4.70
CA GLY A 204 23.38 1.05 5.34
C GLY A 204 23.36 -0.44 4.98
N THR A 205 22.51 -0.85 4.03
CA THR A 205 22.32 -2.24 3.62
C THR A 205 22.60 -2.35 2.13
N VAL A 206 23.50 -3.25 1.78
CA VAL A 206 23.79 -3.63 0.39
C VAL A 206 23.14 -4.98 0.15
N TRP A 207 22.16 -5.03 -0.74
CA TRP A 207 21.56 -6.28 -1.18
C TRP A 207 22.44 -6.90 -2.26
N THR A 208 22.88 -8.14 -2.04
CA THR A 208 23.57 -8.96 -3.04
C THR A 208 22.60 -10.01 -3.54
N ALA A 209 22.46 -10.12 -4.87
CA ALA A 209 21.65 -11.14 -5.52
C ALA A 209 22.37 -12.50 -5.53
#